data_AF-A0A3N0UUQ8-F1
#
_entry.id   AF-A0A3N0UUQ8-F1
#
_cell.length_a   1.000
_cell.length_b   1.000
_cell.length_c   1.000
_cell.angle_alpha   90.00
_cell.angle_beta   90.00
_cell.angle_gamma   90.00
#
_symmetry.space_group_name_H-M   'P 1'
#
loop_
_entity.id
_entity.type
_entity.pdbx_description
1 polymer ?
#
loop_
_entity_poly.entity_id
_entity_poly.type
_entity_poly.pdbx_seq_one_letter_code
_entity_poly.pdbx_strand_id
1 'polypeptide(L)'
;MNNSTNTNPNAFYTIIIEGHKFTSDAEGRWDLTNIWKTLGLPKSKQPNRWRTASAKRLSDRQKMEVVKIGLESTTYADKQATLKYAAWVSEDFEDMVYAAFEAVLAMPEVAAVVANKMVEHGHLTEAEALEAHSEENADRDFAYRQLKALQPKTTNKQLYMSVLRGYLSLSQADAQGFKGVWRKRCMLSLGL
;
A
#
# COMPACT_ATOMS: atom_id res chain seq x y z
N MET A 1 43.07 -2.63 15.70
CA MET A 1 42.58 -2.63 14.30
C MET A 1 41.11 -3.03 14.36
N ASN A 2 40.21 -2.05 14.35
CA ASN A 2 38.77 -2.31 14.44
C ASN A 2 38.26 -2.55 13.02
N ASN A 3 38.17 -3.81 12.63
CA ASN A 3 37.61 -4.20 11.34
C ASN A 3 36.07 -4.18 11.47
N SER A 4 35.49 -2.99 11.55
CA SER A 4 34.05 -2.81 11.40
C SER A 4 33.72 -3.17 9.96
N THR A 5 33.29 -4.41 9.71
CA THR A 5 32.73 -4.80 8.42
C THR A 5 31.52 -3.90 8.19
N ASN A 6 31.71 -2.88 7.35
CA ASN A 6 30.67 -1.98 6.89
C ASN A 6 29.79 -2.78 5.91
N THR A 7 29.03 -3.75 6.45
CA THR A 7 28.11 -4.58 5.69
C THR A 7 26.95 -3.69 5.25
N ASN A 8 26.79 -3.55 3.94
CA ASN A 8 25.64 -2.84 3.37
C ASN A 8 24.35 -3.47 3.95
N PRO A 9 23.42 -2.71 4.56
CA PRO A 9 22.19 -3.25 5.15
C PRO A 9 21.29 -3.95 4.11
N ASN A 10 21.53 -3.70 2.83
CA ASN A 10 20.82 -4.33 1.73
C ASN A 10 21.58 -5.51 1.12
N ALA A 11 22.73 -5.94 1.65
CA ALA A 11 23.45 -7.11 1.13
C ALA A 11 22.63 -8.39 1.29
N PHE A 12 22.56 -9.20 0.24
CA PHE A 12 21.81 -10.47 0.21
C PHE A 12 20.32 -10.37 0.62
N TYR A 13 19.73 -9.20 0.49
CA TYR A 13 18.32 -8.96 0.77
C TYR A 13 17.46 -9.46 -0.39
N THR A 14 16.40 -10.19 -0.09
CA THR A 14 15.47 -10.72 -1.10
C THR A 14 14.23 -9.86 -1.21
N ILE A 15 13.85 -9.53 -2.44
CA ILE A 15 12.54 -8.97 -2.80
C ILE A 15 11.75 -9.99 -3.61
N ILE A 16 10.43 -9.93 -3.53
CA ILE A 16 9.53 -10.80 -4.28
C ILE A 16 8.73 -9.94 -5.25
N ILE A 17 8.78 -10.27 -6.54
CA ILE A 17 8.03 -9.59 -7.61
C ILE A 17 7.30 -10.69 -8.39
N GLU A 18 5.96 -10.60 -8.47
CA GLU A 18 5.12 -11.59 -9.16
C GLU A 18 5.43 -13.05 -8.77
N GLY A 19 5.70 -13.30 -7.49
CA GLY A 19 6.04 -14.63 -6.96
C GLY A 19 7.48 -15.09 -7.18
N HIS A 20 8.29 -14.33 -7.93
CA HIS A 20 9.71 -14.60 -8.15
C HIS A 20 10.60 -13.89 -7.13
N LYS A 21 11.63 -14.59 -6.66
CA LYS A 21 12.59 -14.08 -5.67
C LYS A 21 13.80 -13.47 -6.37
N PHE A 22 14.17 -12.26 -5.97
CA PHE A 22 15.37 -11.56 -6.45
C PHE A 22 16.20 -11.12 -5.26
N THR A 23 17.43 -11.62 -5.17
CA THR A 23 18.35 -11.35 -4.07
C THR A 23 19.45 -10.41 -4.53
N SER A 24 19.81 -9.43 -3.71
CA SER A 24 20.93 -8.53 -3.98
C SER A 24 22.29 -9.21 -3.82
N ASP A 25 23.30 -8.61 -4.43
CA ASP A 25 24.71 -8.96 -4.23
C ASP A 25 25.26 -8.49 -2.87
N ALA A 26 26.55 -8.72 -2.63
CA ALA A 26 27.24 -8.31 -1.41
C ALA A 26 27.30 -6.78 -1.26
N GLU A 27 27.23 -6.04 -2.37
CA GLU A 27 27.17 -4.59 -2.41
C GLU A 27 25.74 -4.05 -2.26
N GLY A 28 24.74 -4.90 -2.06
CA GLY A 28 23.34 -4.52 -1.89
C GLY A 28 22.68 -4.01 -3.17
N ARG A 29 23.10 -4.51 -4.34
CA ARG A 29 22.54 -4.19 -5.64
C ARG A 29 21.77 -5.38 -6.21
N TRP A 30 20.68 -5.11 -6.92
CA TRP A 30 19.90 -6.11 -7.66
C TRP A 30 20.18 -6.02 -9.15
N ASP A 31 20.18 -7.16 -9.82
CA ASP A 31 20.25 -7.26 -11.27
C ASP A 31 18.87 -7.03 -11.91
N LEU A 32 18.67 -5.85 -12.49
CA LEU A 32 17.43 -5.50 -13.21
C LEU A 32 17.28 -6.29 -14.52
N THR A 33 18.38 -6.72 -15.12
CA THR A 33 18.37 -7.59 -16.31
C THR A 33 17.85 -8.97 -15.94
N ASN A 34 18.21 -9.49 -14.75
CA ASN A 34 17.67 -10.74 -14.23
C ASN A 34 16.15 -10.64 -13.95
N ILE A 35 15.69 -9.53 -13.36
CA ILE A 35 14.25 -9.26 -13.20
C ILE A 35 13.53 -9.29 -14.55
N TRP A 36 14.05 -8.54 -15.53
CA TRP A 36 13.50 -8.51 -16.88
C TRP A 36 13.41 -9.89 -17.54
N LYS A 37 14.48 -10.68 -17.48
CA LYS A 37 14.56 -12.03 -18.06
C LYS A 37 13.61 -13.00 -17.35
N THR A 38 13.61 -13.00 -16.02
CA THR A 38 12.83 -13.95 -15.20
C THR A 38 11.32 -13.73 -15.36
N LEU A 39 10.88 -12.48 -15.43
CA LEU A 39 9.48 -12.13 -15.66
C LEU A 39 9.04 -12.27 -17.12
N GLY A 40 9.93 -12.68 -18.04
CA GLY A 40 9.59 -12.88 -19.46
C GLY A 40 9.13 -11.62 -20.18
N LEU A 41 9.60 -10.44 -19.74
CA LEU A 41 9.07 -9.15 -20.15
C LEU A 41 9.52 -8.78 -21.59
N PRO A 42 8.70 -7.99 -22.33
CA PRO A 42 9.04 -7.57 -23.69
C PRO A 42 10.28 -6.68 -23.73
N LYS A 43 10.92 -6.57 -24.90
CA LYS A 43 12.12 -5.72 -25.10
C LYS A 43 11.90 -4.25 -24.72
N SER A 44 10.66 -3.74 -24.83
CA SER A 44 10.29 -2.38 -24.43
C SER A 44 10.47 -2.14 -22.93
N LYS A 45 10.44 -3.20 -22.11
CA LYS A 45 10.62 -3.17 -20.66
C LYS A 45 12.05 -3.50 -20.24
N GLN A 46 13.03 -3.56 -21.16
CA GLN A 46 14.43 -3.74 -20.78
C GLN A 46 14.94 -2.57 -19.91
N PRO A 47 15.88 -2.79 -18.98
CA PRO A 47 16.43 -1.72 -18.15
C PRO A 47 17.01 -0.55 -18.94
N ASN A 48 17.68 -0.80 -20.07
CA ASN A 48 18.23 0.27 -20.93
C ASN A 48 17.16 1.08 -21.71
N ARG A 49 15.91 0.59 -21.75
CA ARG A 49 14.73 1.25 -22.31
C ARG A 49 13.91 1.96 -21.25
N TRP A 50 14.22 1.76 -19.97
CA TRP A 50 13.64 2.55 -18.88
C TRP A 50 14.18 3.98 -18.92
N ARG A 51 13.51 4.84 -19.69
CA ARG A 51 13.92 6.22 -19.99
C ARG A 51 12.96 7.27 -19.46
N THR A 52 12.22 6.92 -18.40
CA THR A 52 11.32 7.86 -17.73
C THR A 52 12.12 8.93 -16.98
N ALA A 53 11.47 10.04 -16.62
CA ALA A 53 12.08 11.08 -15.78
C ALA A 53 12.59 10.51 -14.44
N SER A 54 11.87 9.53 -13.87
CA SER A 54 12.28 8.82 -12.65
C SER A 54 13.55 8.01 -12.85
N ALA A 55 13.67 7.26 -13.96
CA ALA A 55 14.87 6.49 -14.28
C ALA A 55 16.09 7.39 -14.44
N LYS A 56 15.93 8.52 -15.15
CA LYS A 56 16.98 9.52 -15.31
C LYS A 56 17.45 10.07 -13.96
N ARG A 57 16.52 10.49 -13.10
CA ARG A 57 16.83 11.00 -11.76
C ARG A 57 17.56 9.97 -10.89
N LEU A 58 17.20 8.69 -10.97
CA LEU A 58 17.86 7.62 -10.22
C LEU A 58 19.28 7.37 -10.74
N SER A 59 19.48 7.37 -12.06
CA SER A 59 20.81 7.28 -12.67
C SER A 59 21.70 8.48 -12.30
N ASP A 60 21.15 9.70 -12.34
CA ASP A 60 21.88 10.93 -11.99
C ASP A 60 22.32 10.92 -10.50
N ARG A 61 21.57 10.22 -9.64
CA ARG A 61 21.91 9.98 -8.23
C ARG A 61 22.77 8.72 -8.00
N GLN A 62 23.34 8.13 -9.04
CA GLN A 62 24.19 6.94 -8.98
C GLN A 62 23.51 5.72 -8.32
N LYS A 63 22.18 5.62 -8.42
CA LYS A 63 21.41 4.47 -7.90
C LYS A 63 21.33 3.31 -8.86
N MET A 64 21.89 3.47 -10.06
CA MET A 64 21.93 2.48 -11.12
C MET A 64 23.33 2.46 -11.73
N GLU A 65 23.79 1.26 -12.07
CA GLU A 65 25.09 1.03 -12.70
C GLU A 65 24.91 0.06 -13.87
N VAL A 66 25.50 0.37 -15.01
CA VAL A 66 25.52 -0.54 -16.16
C VAL A 66 26.92 -1.15 -16.27
N VAL A 67 26.99 -2.46 -16.02
CA VAL A 67 28.23 -3.23 -16.14
C VAL A 67 28.20 -3.98 -17.48
N LYS A 68 29.24 -3.78 -18.29
CA LYS A 68 29.41 -4.53 -19.54
C LYS A 68 30.26 -5.77 -19.28
N ILE A 69 29.75 -6.93 -19.64
CA ILE A 69 30.46 -8.21 -19.57
C ILE A 69 30.46 -8.80 -20.98
N GLY A 70 31.56 -8.59 -21.71
CA GLY A 70 31.66 -8.98 -23.12
C GLY A 70 30.68 -8.19 -24.01
N LEU A 71 29.82 -8.91 -24.73
CA LEU A 71 28.79 -8.33 -25.61
C LEU A 71 27.49 -7.98 -24.85
N GLU A 72 27.30 -8.46 -23.63
CA GLU A 72 26.10 -8.21 -22.83
C GLU A 72 26.30 -7.07 -21.84
N SER A 73 25.22 -6.33 -21.57
CA SER A 73 25.17 -5.30 -20.54
C SER A 73 24.19 -5.69 -19.45
N THR A 74 24.65 -5.73 -18.20
CA THR A 74 23.83 -5.96 -17.01
C THR A 74 23.59 -4.64 -16.30
N THR A 75 22.36 -4.36 -15.92
CA THR A 75 22.02 -3.16 -15.14
C THR A 75 21.80 -3.56 -13.69
N TYR A 76 22.66 -3.07 -12.81
CA TYR A 76 22.54 -3.21 -11.36
C TYR A 76 21.89 -1.95 -10.78
N ALA A 77 21.17 -2.10 -9.68
CA ALA A 77 20.48 -0.99 -9.04
C ALA A 77 20.40 -1.15 -7.52
N ASP A 78 20.38 -0.04 -6.80
CA ASP A 78 20.10 -0.03 -5.37
C ASP A 78 18.63 -0.44 -5.08
N LYS A 79 18.29 -0.62 -3.80
CA LYS A 79 16.94 -1.04 -3.40
C LYS A 79 15.85 -0.10 -3.92
N GLN A 80 16.04 1.22 -3.87
CA GLN A 80 15.03 2.18 -4.31
C GLN A 80 14.80 2.10 -5.82
N ALA A 81 15.87 2.10 -6.61
CA ALA A 81 15.79 2.00 -8.06
C ALA A 81 15.21 0.64 -8.49
N THR A 82 15.52 -0.43 -7.77
CA THR A 82 14.95 -1.77 -8.01
C THR A 82 13.45 -1.80 -7.77
N LEU A 83 12.97 -1.29 -6.62
CA LEU A 83 11.54 -1.20 -6.34
C LEU A 83 10.81 -0.33 -7.37
N LYS A 84 11.44 0.78 -7.81
CA LYS A 84 10.82 1.65 -8.82
C LYS A 84 10.81 1.04 -10.21
N TYR A 85 11.82 0.24 -10.56
CA TYR A 85 11.84 -0.53 -11.79
C TYR A 85 10.77 -1.63 -11.77
N ALA A 86 10.64 -2.35 -10.65
CA ALA A 86 9.61 -3.36 -10.43
C ALA A 86 8.21 -2.79 -10.65
N ALA A 87 7.90 -1.65 -10.03
CA ALA A 87 6.63 -0.93 -10.24
C ALA A 87 6.43 -0.51 -11.71
N TRP A 88 7.49 -0.10 -12.42
CA TRP A 88 7.37 0.28 -13.83
C TRP A 88 7.09 -0.91 -14.76
N VAL A 89 7.58 -2.11 -14.43
CA VAL A 89 7.38 -3.30 -15.26
C VAL A 89 6.15 -4.13 -14.86
N SER A 90 5.63 -3.93 -13.65
CA SER A 90 4.52 -4.70 -13.06
C SER A 90 3.57 -3.77 -12.30
N GLU A 91 2.38 -3.56 -12.86
CA GLU A 91 1.30 -2.80 -12.21
C GLU A 91 0.81 -3.54 -10.96
N ASP A 92 0.70 -4.87 -10.99
CA ASP A 92 0.33 -5.68 -9.83
C ASP A 92 1.30 -5.50 -8.65
N PHE A 93 2.61 -5.40 -8.94
CA PHE A 93 3.60 -5.09 -7.91
C PHE A 93 3.44 -3.67 -7.37
N GLU A 94 3.18 -2.69 -8.25
CA GLU A 94 2.94 -1.31 -7.86
C GLU A 94 1.72 -1.19 -6.94
N ASP A 95 0.59 -1.80 -7.33
CA ASP A 95 -0.64 -1.81 -6.55
C ASP A 95 -0.46 -2.51 -5.19
N MET A 96 0.29 -3.60 -5.14
CA MET A 96 0.63 -4.27 -3.88
C MET A 96 1.44 -3.37 -2.94
N VAL A 97 2.40 -2.59 -3.47
CA VAL A 97 3.17 -1.63 -2.67
C VAL A 97 2.28 -0.50 -2.16
N TYR A 98 1.36 0.02 -2.98
CA TYR A 98 0.39 1.02 -2.54
C TYR A 98 -0.55 0.48 -1.46
N ALA A 99 -1.11 -0.72 -1.64
CA ALA A 99 -1.95 -1.37 -0.63
C ALA A 99 -1.19 -1.60 0.69
N ALA A 100 0.08 -1.99 0.63
CA ALA A 100 0.92 -2.12 1.81
C ALA A 100 1.14 -0.78 2.53
N PHE A 101 1.36 0.29 1.79
CA PHE A 101 1.50 1.63 2.36
C PHE A 101 0.18 2.14 2.97
N GLU A 102 -0.95 1.96 2.29
CA GLU A 102 -2.28 2.28 2.83
C GLU A 102 -2.57 1.51 4.13
N ALA A 103 -2.19 0.24 4.21
CA ALA A 103 -2.34 -0.57 5.43
C ALA A 103 -1.50 -0.01 6.59
N VAL A 104 -0.29 0.48 6.33
CA VAL A 104 0.53 1.17 7.34
C VAL A 104 -0.17 2.44 7.82
N LEU A 105 -0.70 3.25 6.91
CA LEU A 105 -1.41 4.50 7.26
C LEU A 105 -2.71 4.28 8.04
N ALA A 106 -3.35 3.13 7.87
CA ALA A 106 -4.54 2.75 8.61
C ALA A 106 -4.26 2.31 10.06
N MET A 107 -2.99 2.12 10.43
CA MET A 107 -2.56 1.65 11.75
C MET A 107 -1.56 2.64 12.37
N PRO A 108 -2.03 3.62 13.18
CA PRO A 108 -1.19 4.68 13.72
C PRO A 108 0.05 4.17 14.47
N GLU A 109 -0.10 3.09 15.22
CA GLU A 109 1.00 2.45 15.95
C GLU A 109 2.07 1.88 15.02
N VAL A 110 1.69 1.37 13.84
CA VAL A 110 2.63 0.85 12.85
C VAL A 110 3.29 2.01 12.11
N ALA A 111 2.51 3.03 11.73
CA ALA A 111 3.03 4.23 11.08
C ALA A 111 4.12 4.91 11.93
N ALA A 112 3.91 5.02 13.25
CA ALA A 112 4.90 5.57 14.18
C ALA A 112 6.20 4.73 14.23
N VAL A 113 6.09 3.40 14.22
CA VAL A 113 7.27 2.51 14.18
C VAL A 113 8.03 2.69 12.87
N VAL A 114 7.32 2.79 11.74
CA VAL A 114 7.93 3.00 10.42
C VAL A 114 8.59 4.37 10.33
N ALA A 115 7.96 5.43 10.85
CA ALA A 115 8.53 6.79 10.89
C ALA A 115 9.84 6.83 11.68
N ASN A 116 9.88 6.20 12.86
CA ASN A 116 11.13 6.07 13.63
C ASN A 116 12.22 5.36 12.83
N LYS A 117 11.87 4.28 12.12
CA LYS A 117 12.82 3.56 11.27
C LYS A 117 13.30 4.41 10.09
N MET A 118 12.44 5.25 9.54
CA MET A 118 12.78 6.21 8.49
C MET A 118 13.78 7.26 9.00
N VAL A 119 13.61 7.77 10.22
CA VAL A 119 14.58 8.67 10.88
C VAL A 119 15.95 8.00 11.03
N GLU A 120 16.00 6.74 11.49
CA GLU A 120 17.26 5.97 11.59
C GLU A 120 17.98 5.84 10.22
N HIS A 121 17.21 5.83 9.13
CA HIS A 121 17.73 5.78 7.76
C HIS A 121 17.97 7.16 7.13
N GLY A 122 17.77 8.25 7.87
CA GLY A 122 18.02 9.62 7.42
C GLY A 122 16.87 10.25 6.62
N HIS A 123 15.69 9.66 6.62
CA HIS A 123 14.49 10.13 5.93
C HIS A 123 13.61 11.01 6.84
N LEU A 124 14.18 12.11 7.36
CA LEU A 124 13.53 12.97 8.36
C LEU A 124 12.22 13.58 7.83
N THR A 125 12.28 14.23 6.67
CA THR A 125 11.11 14.92 6.10
C THR A 125 10.00 13.96 5.72
N GLU A 126 10.34 12.78 5.19
CA GLU A 126 9.35 11.77 4.85
C GLU A 126 8.75 11.11 6.11
N ALA A 127 9.53 10.99 7.20
CA ALA A 127 9.03 10.49 8.48
C ALA A 127 8.02 11.46 9.10
N GLU A 128 8.32 12.76 9.11
CA GLU A 128 7.40 13.81 9.58
C GLU A 128 6.07 13.79 8.80
N ALA A 129 6.14 13.61 7.47
CA ALA A 129 4.94 13.49 6.64
C ALA A 129 4.12 12.24 6.98
N LEU A 130 4.78 11.11 7.26
CA LEU A 130 4.11 9.87 7.65
C LEU A 130 3.40 10.00 9.01
N GLU A 131 4.04 10.65 9.99
CA GLU A 131 3.45 10.93 11.30
C GLU A 131 2.24 11.86 11.16
N ALA A 132 2.36 12.94 10.39
CA ALA A 132 1.24 13.87 10.15
C ALA A 132 0.01 13.16 9.54
N HIS A 133 0.22 12.28 8.56
CA HIS A 133 -0.87 11.48 7.99
C HIS A 133 -1.52 10.55 9.02
N SER A 134 -0.72 9.92 9.88
CA SER A 134 -1.19 9.01 10.93
C SER A 134 -2.02 9.73 11.99
N GLU A 135 -1.56 10.89 12.47
CA GLU A 135 -2.26 11.71 13.46
C GLU A 135 -3.59 12.23 12.92
N GLU A 136 -3.60 12.80 11.70
CA GLU A 136 -4.83 13.28 11.06
C GLU A 136 -5.86 12.15 10.87
N ASN A 137 -5.40 10.97 10.46
CA ASN A 137 -6.27 9.80 10.33
C ASN A 137 -6.81 9.34 11.70
N ALA A 138 -5.99 9.34 12.75
CA ALA A 138 -6.41 8.97 14.09
C ALA A 138 -7.48 9.93 14.65
N ASP A 139 -7.29 11.23 14.45
CA ASP A 139 -8.24 12.27 14.84
C ASP A 139 -9.56 12.16 14.06
N ARG A 140 -9.47 11.95 12.74
CA ARG A 140 -10.65 11.69 11.90
C ARG A 140 -11.40 10.45 12.36
N ASP A 141 -10.70 9.35 12.62
CA ASP A 141 -11.31 8.08 13.02
C ASP A 141 -11.91 8.15 14.43
N PHE A 142 -11.30 8.92 15.33
CA PHE A 142 -11.88 9.27 16.62
C PHE A 142 -13.15 10.10 16.46
N ALA A 143 -13.12 11.17 15.67
CA ALA A 143 -14.28 12.01 15.39
C ALA A 143 -15.43 11.21 14.76
N TYR A 144 -15.12 10.32 13.81
CA TYR A 144 -16.10 9.44 13.17
C TYR A 144 -16.73 8.47 14.18
N ARG A 145 -15.92 7.86 15.06
CA ARG A 145 -16.42 7.00 16.14
C ARG A 145 -17.34 7.75 17.10
N GLN A 146 -16.98 8.96 17.49
CA GLN A 146 -17.80 9.82 18.36
C GLN A 146 -19.12 10.20 17.67
N LEU A 147 -19.07 10.63 16.40
CA LEU A 147 -20.28 10.92 15.63
C LEU A 147 -21.21 9.71 15.51
N LYS A 148 -20.66 8.53 15.24
CA LYS A 148 -21.43 7.28 15.16
C LYS A 148 -22.04 6.90 16.51
N ALA A 149 -21.37 7.18 17.62
CA ALA A 149 -21.91 6.97 18.96
C ALA A 149 -23.03 7.97 19.30
N LEU A 150 -22.94 9.20 18.78
CA LEU A 150 -23.95 10.26 18.96
C LEU A 150 -25.18 10.07 18.06
N GLN A 151 -25.07 9.32 16.96
CA GLN A 151 -26.22 9.05 16.10
C GLN A 151 -27.31 8.30 16.87
N PRO A 152 -28.53 8.86 16.98
CA PRO A 152 -29.63 8.18 17.64
C PRO A 152 -29.93 6.88 16.89
N LYS A 153 -29.94 5.75 17.60
CA LYS A 153 -30.29 4.46 17.00
C LYS A 153 -31.69 4.55 16.41
N THR A 154 -31.83 4.32 15.10
CA THR A 154 -33.13 4.25 14.45
C THR A 154 -33.96 3.17 15.13
N THR A 155 -35.05 3.58 15.76
CA THR A 155 -35.92 2.67 16.49
C THR A 155 -36.73 1.81 15.50
N ASN A 156 -37.12 0.60 15.90
CA ASN A 156 -38.03 -0.23 15.11
C ASN A 156 -39.35 0.49 14.76
N LYS A 157 -39.80 1.44 15.60
CA LYS A 157 -40.97 2.27 15.31
C LYS A 157 -40.71 3.23 14.14
N GLN A 158 -39.52 3.84 14.08
CA GLN A 158 -39.14 4.72 12.96
C GLN A 158 -38.98 3.92 11.66
N LEU A 159 -38.35 2.74 11.70
CA LEU A 159 -38.25 1.85 10.53
C LEU A 159 -39.64 1.44 10.02
N TYR A 160 -40.55 1.06 10.91
CA TYR A 160 -41.96 0.81 10.58
C TYR A 160 -42.62 2.01 9.87
N MET A 161 -42.49 3.22 10.43
CA MET A 161 -43.09 4.42 9.83
C MET A 161 -42.48 4.77 8.47
N SER A 162 -41.17 4.58 8.30
CA SER A 162 -40.49 4.85 7.03
C SER A 162 -40.90 3.86 5.93
N VAL A 163 -41.12 2.59 6.27
CA VAL A 163 -41.65 1.59 5.33
C VAL A 163 -43.07 1.92 4.93
N LEU A 164 -43.95 2.26 5.87
CA LEU A 164 -45.34 2.64 5.56
C LEU A 164 -45.44 3.92 4.72
N ARG A 165 -44.50 4.85 4.87
CA ARG A 165 -44.44 6.08 4.07
C ARG A 165 -43.79 5.88 2.69
N GLY A 166 -43.32 4.67 2.37
CA GLY A 166 -42.67 4.36 1.10
C GLY A 166 -41.25 4.88 0.96
N TYR A 167 -40.64 5.38 2.05
CA TYR A 167 -39.24 5.87 2.01
C TYR A 167 -38.21 4.74 2.05
N LEU A 168 -38.62 3.55 2.51
CA LEU A 168 -37.79 2.33 2.61
C LEU A 168 -38.62 1.12 2.19
N SER A 169 -38.00 0.14 1.54
CA SER A 169 -38.62 -1.18 1.37
C SER A 169 -38.49 -2.03 2.64
N LEU A 170 -39.36 -3.03 2.82
CA LEU A 170 -39.29 -3.94 3.96
C LEU A 170 -37.93 -4.66 4.03
N SER A 171 -37.36 -5.05 2.89
CA SER A 171 -36.04 -5.68 2.79
C SER A 171 -34.91 -4.74 3.25
N GLN A 172 -34.95 -3.46 2.84
CA GLN A 172 -33.98 -2.46 3.29
C GLN A 172 -34.10 -2.18 4.79
N ALA A 173 -35.31 -2.19 5.34
CA ALA A 173 -35.52 -2.05 6.78
C ALA A 173 -34.98 -3.26 7.56
N ASP A 174 -35.20 -4.49 7.06
CA ASP A 174 -34.66 -5.71 7.67
C ASP A 174 -33.13 -5.72 7.68
N ALA A 175 -32.47 -5.22 6.62
CA ALA A 175 -31.02 -5.04 6.57
C ALA A 175 -30.50 -4.04 7.64
N GLN A 176 -31.34 -3.10 8.08
CA GLN A 176 -31.05 -2.18 9.20
C GLN A 176 -31.39 -2.78 10.57
N GLY A 177 -31.76 -4.06 10.63
CA GLY A 177 -32.07 -4.77 11.87
C GLY A 177 -33.53 -4.62 12.32
N PHE A 178 -34.44 -4.24 11.42
CA PHE A 178 -35.88 -4.16 11.73
C PHE A 178 -36.40 -5.51 12.20
N LYS A 179 -36.97 -5.56 13.41
CA LYS A 179 -37.43 -6.83 14.02
C LYS A 179 -38.51 -6.64 15.08
N GLY A 180 -39.03 -7.77 15.56
CA GLY A 180 -39.98 -7.81 16.67
C GLY A 180 -41.40 -7.34 16.30
N VAL A 181 -42.11 -6.77 17.28
CA VAL A 181 -43.55 -6.44 17.17
C VAL A 181 -43.82 -5.44 16.04
N TRP A 182 -42.96 -4.44 15.84
CA TRP A 182 -43.13 -3.44 14.78
C TRP A 182 -42.95 -4.03 13.38
N ARG A 183 -42.05 -5.00 13.19
CA ARG A 183 -41.92 -5.73 11.92
C ARG A 183 -43.15 -6.56 11.60
N LYS A 184 -43.67 -7.29 12.60
CA LYS A 184 -44.92 -8.05 12.45
C LYS A 184 -46.09 -7.14 12.05
N ARG A 185 -46.21 -5.97 12.69
CA ARG A 185 -47.21 -4.95 12.33
C ARG A 185 -47.01 -4.44 10.91
N CYS A 186 -45.77 -4.20 10.49
CA CYS A 186 -45.46 -3.75 9.14
C CYS A 186 -45.91 -4.74 8.07
N MET A 187 -45.60 -6.04 8.23
CA MET A 187 -46.02 -7.08 7.29
C MET A 187 -47.55 -7.15 7.19
N LEU A 188 -48.24 -7.14 8.33
CA LEU A 188 -49.71 -7.10 8.36
C LEU A 188 -50.28 -5.86 7.64
N SER A 189 -49.68 -4.69 7.82
CA SER A 189 -50.11 -3.46 7.14
C SER A 189 -49.81 -3.45 5.63
N LEU A 190 -48.85 -4.24 5.18
CA LEU A 190 -48.48 -4.40 3.76
C LEU A 190 -49.20 -5.57 3.08
N GLY A 191 -49.98 -6.37 3.82
CA GLY A 191 -50.66 -7.56 3.28
C GLY A 191 -49.71 -8.74 3.00
N LEU A 192 -48.59 -8.81 3.71
CA LEU A 192 -47.55 -9.85 3.60
C LEU A 192 -47.57 -10.82 4.79
#